data_AF-A0A1I5DP13-F1
#
_entry.id   AF-A0A1I5DP13-F1
#
_cell.length_a   1.000
_cell.length_b   1.000
_cell.length_c   1.000
_cell.angle_alpha   90.00
_cell.angle_beta   90.00
_cell.angle_gamma   90.00
#
_symmetry.space_group_name_H-M   'P 1'
#
loop_
_entity.id
_entity.type
_entity.pdbx_description
1 polymer ?
#
loop_
_entity_poly.entity_id
_entity_poly.type
_entity_poly.pdbx_seq_one_letter_code
_entity_poly.pdbx_strand_id
1 'polypeptide(L)'
;MNHRKRIIYTFLLILIISGHQLSAQSRRLFLVQEGAKYGYIDRQGKMIIPPRFYDARNFLEGLAAVREGGTFGYIDTTGHFVIPARFDRAENFKNGVAKVYEKGKPFYIDKSGNKAFDLIYTDVAPFYSNRAVARTLKGLYGIIDRQGKRLTEMKYTYIRNFRNGYALAKHMNDTLESLIDTSGQKIRLPYTYTRIYDFPNSGHFIVEMVKDGREQIGLFDSTFRQVFLKDKAVLNTRIFYGDFHDGLMKVGLNPNSMSGPQHNDHAYMDTTGAIIYLPDDIIVARDFWCNRAVIAHERVGGWKYQMIDKNGQPVSDRLFNGVEQYEGRSTNGTAVVSVDSGVGIIDSNGVFIVQPKFKKIESPGLIGDIFIFSETGPDRYSIYGISRKDGHYIIPAIINRIERVYEEDSLIACSIGQREVYMDFSGKIVWQTQDTTSIYSVNTAYKGHNYYRVDALPVPGRTMKKHDNYPLTIHPSDKRFPANKISIIADTTSKSIINGRKNGFKVYIANTTHRKVPFSSMDNTMRMHIEVLTPDNKWNNIELSMDGISCGNSAYDVILGPQQYWQIACPVYEGSIKTRMRVALEFYPNRPRDYRNETVIYSNEFEGSINPGQLVEPLSAFLRNEIPEEFFTPVK
;
A
#
# COMPACT_ATOMS: atom_id res chain seq x y z
N MET A 1 -8.50 19.77 65.01
CA MET A 1 -8.62 18.83 63.87
C MET A 1 -7.24 18.72 63.21
N ASN A 2 -6.51 17.64 63.49
CA ASN A 2 -5.05 17.58 63.39
C ASN A 2 -4.50 17.72 61.97
N HIS A 3 -3.42 18.51 61.85
CA HIS A 3 -2.62 18.75 60.65
C HIS A 3 -2.25 17.46 59.88
N ARG A 4 -2.07 16.35 60.60
CA ARG A 4 -1.83 15.00 60.06
C ARG A 4 -2.99 14.48 59.19
N LYS A 5 -4.25 14.74 59.54
CA LYS A 5 -5.40 14.30 58.71
C LYS A 5 -5.47 15.07 57.39
N ARG A 6 -5.18 16.38 57.39
CA ARG A 6 -5.14 17.18 56.15
C ARG A 6 -4.05 16.71 55.18
N ILE A 7 -2.85 16.39 55.68
CA ILE A 7 -1.76 15.86 54.84
C ILE A 7 -2.14 14.51 54.22
N ILE A 8 -2.79 13.62 54.98
CA ILE A 8 -3.25 12.32 54.47
C ILE A 8 -4.33 12.48 53.40
N TYR A 9 -5.31 13.39 53.59
CA TYR A 9 -6.33 13.65 52.56
C TYR A 9 -5.74 14.31 51.31
N THR A 10 -4.78 15.22 51.43
CA THR A 10 -4.08 15.81 50.27
C THR A 10 -3.23 14.78 49.54
N PHE A 11 -2.54 13.88 50.25
CA PHE A 11 -1.79 12.78 49.63
C PHE A 11 -2.71 11.76 48.94
N LEU A 12 -3.85 11.41 49.54
CA LEU A 12 -4.85 10.53 48.91
C LEU A 12 -5.45 11.18 47.66
N LEU A 13 -5.75 12.48 47.70
CA LEU A 13 -6.29 13.20 46.54
C LEU A 13 -5.27 13.27 45.40
N ILE A 14 -3.98 13.50 45.70
CA ILE A 14 -2.89 13.47 44.72
C ILE A 14 -2.72 12.05 44.15
N LEU A 15 -2.80 11.00 44.98
CA LEU A 15 -2.76 9.59 44.52
C LEU A 15 -3.94 9.23 43.60
N ILE A 16 -5.14 9.74 43.88
CA ILE A 16 -6.34 9.52 43.04
C ILE A 16 -6.24 10.31 41.72
N ILE A 17 -5.72 11.54 41.75
CA ILE A 17 -5.50 12.35 40.54
C ILE A 17 -4.35 11.78 39.69
N SER A 18 -3.27 11.28 40.30
CA SER A 18 -2.19 10.59 39.59
C SER A 18 -2.60 9.20 39.09
N GLY A 19 -3.49 8.50 39.80
CA GLY A 19 -4.04 7.22 39.37
C GLY A 19 -4.96 7.33 38.15
N HIS A 20 -5.64 8.46 37.96
CA HIS A 20 -6.41 8.74 36.74
C HIS A 20 -5.56 9.23 35.56
N GLN A 21 -4.35 9.73 35.79
CA GLN A 21 -3.42 10.09 34.70
C GLN A 21 -2.50 8.94 34.26
N LEU A 22 -2.31 7.90 35.08
CA LEU A 22 -1.42 6.77 34.77
C LEU A 22 -2.07 5.56 34.07
N SER A 23 -3.35 5.64 33.67
CA SER A 23 -4.06 4.54 32.98
C SER A 23 -4.51 4.89 31.55
N ALA A 24 -4.05 5.98 30.95
CA ALA A 24 -4.19 6.19 29.51
C ALA A 24 -3.19 5.31 28.73
N GLN A 25 -3.18 4.01 29.02
CA GLN A 25 -2.65 3.02 28.10
C GLN A 25 -3.46 3.20 26.82
N SER A 26 -2.82 3.69 25.75
CA SER A 26 -3.45 3.94 24.44
C SER A 26 -4.33 2.75 24.08
N ARG A 27 -5.65 2.90 24.25
CA ARG A 27 -6.59 1.85 23.91
C ARG A 27 -6.48 1.64 22.41
N ARG A 28 -6.16 0.42 21.99
CA ARG A 28 -6.14 0.07 20.57
C ARG A 28 -7.57 0.06 20.05
N LEU A 29 -7.82 0.86 19.02
CA LEU A 29 -9.13 1.06 18.43
C LEU A 29 -9.10 0.71 16.95
N PHE A 30 -10.21 0.17 16.46
CA PHE A 30 -10.37 -0.32 15.10
C PHE A 30 -11.42 0.51 14.38
N LEU A 31 -11.09 0.94 13.17
CA LEU A 31 -11.93 1.78 12.33
C LEU A 31 -13.14 0.98 11.84
N VAL A 32 -14.33 1.52 12.04
CA VAL A 32 -15.58 0.94 11.52
C VAL A 32 -16.35 1.98 10.72
N GLN A 33 -17.13 1.53 9.75
CA GLN A 33 -18.02 2.37 8.96
C GLN A 33 -19.48 1.95 9.19
N GLU A 34 -20.34 2.92 9.48
CA GLU A 34 -21.80 2.74 9.46
C GLU A 34 -22.42 3.81 8.55
N GLY A 35 -23.13 3.36 7.51
CA GLY A 35 -23.59 4.24 6.43
C GLY A 35 -22.44 5.06 5.83
N ALA A 36 -22.57 6.39 5.86
CA ALA A 36 -21.58 7.33 5.31
C ALA A 36 -20.47 7.71 6.28
N LYS A 37 -20.52 7.21 7.53
CA LYS A 37 -19.77 7.77 8.65
C LYS A 37 -18.85 6.73 9.27
N TYR A 38 -17.73 7.21 9.77
CA TYR A 38 -16.72 6.42 10.43
C TYR A 38 -16.74 6.64 11.94
N GLY A 39 -16.52 5.56 12.65
CA GLY A 39 -16.37 5.49 14.10
C GLY A 39 -15.28 4.48 14.47
N TYR A 40 -15.18 4.16 15.76
CA TYR A 40 -14.16 3.25 16.26
C TYR A 40 -14.70 2.33 17.36
N ILE A 41 -14.34 1.06 17.23
CA ILE A 41 -14.61 0.02 18.22
C ILE A 41 -13.32 -0.36 18.96
N ASP A 42 -13.45 -0.96 20.14
CA ASP A 42 -12.36 -1.69 20.78
C ASP A 42 -12.24 -3.13 20.24
N ARG A 43 -11.29 -3.90 20.77
CA ARG A 43 -11.07 -5.31 20.41
C ARG A 43 -12.29 -6.19 20.68
N GLN A 44 -13.13 -5.85 21.66
CA GLN A 44 -14.34 -6.58 22.03
C GLN A 44 -15.55 -6.19 21.18
N GLY A 45 -15.39 -5.27 20.21
CA GLY A 45 -16.47 -4.77 19.37
C GLY A 45 -17.33 -3.69 20.03
N LYS A 46 -16.96 -3.22 21.23
CA LYS A 46 -17.66 -2.12 21.89
C LYS A 46 -17.39 -0.82 21.15
N MET A 47 -18.45 -0.13 20.74
CA MET A 47 -18.35 1.21 20.16
C MET A 47 -17.77 2.19 21.19
N ILE A 48 -16.58 2.73 20.91
CA ILE A 48 -15.92 3.73 21.76
C ILE A 48 -16.17 5.13 21.21
N ILE A 49 -16.07 5.27 19.89
CA ILE A 49 -16.32 6.53 19.20
C ILE A 49 -17.43 6.26 18.16
N PRO A 50 -18.67 6.72 18.40
CA PRO A 50 -19.76 6.49 17.48
C PRO A 50 -19.49 7.03 16.06
N PRO A 51 -20.05 6.40 15.01
CA PRO A 51 -19.93 6.88 13.64
C PRO A 51 -20.45 8.30 13.47
N ARG A 52 -19.54 9.27 13.33
CA ARG A 52 -19.88 10.68 13.14
C ARG A 52 -19.03 11.39 12.09
N PHE A 53 -17.84 10.87 11.82
CA PHE A 53 -16.87 11.47 10.92
C PHE A 53 -17.13 11.06 9.48
N TYR A 54 -16.93 11.98 8.54
CA TYR A 54 -17.14 11.72 7.11
C TYR A 54 -15.99 10.96 6.44
N ASP A 55 -14.80 11.01 7.05
CA ASP A 55 -13.62 10.23 6.70
C ASP A 55 -12.77 10.06 7.95
N ALA A 56 -11.99 8.99 8.00
CA ALA A 56 -11.19 8.63 9.15
C ALA A 56 -10.00 7.77 8.74
N ARG A 57 -8.94 7.83 9.53
CA ARG A 57 -7.76 6.97 9.42
C ARG A 57 -7.62 6.12 10.68
N ASN A 58 -6.81 5.07 10.61
CA ASN A 58 -6.48 4.26 11.79
C ASN A 58 -5.69 5.10 12.80
N PHE A 59 -5.82 4.78 14.09
CA PHE A 59 -4.97 5.36 15.12
C PHE A 59 -3.51 4.94 14.88
N LEU A 60 -2.63 5.93 14.73
CA LEU A 60 -1.18 5.74 14.70
C LEU A 60 -0.53 6.74 15.64
N GLU A 61 0.39 6.23 16.46
CA GLU A 61 1.07 6.99 17.51
C GLU A 61 0.13 7.75 18.47
N GLY A 62 -1.05 7.19 18.72
CA GLY A 62 -2.06 7.72 19.65
C GLY A 62 -3.08 8.70 19.04
N LEU A 63 -2.94 9.07 17.76
CA LEU A 63 -3.84 10.02 17.09
C LEU A 63 -4.43 9.41 15.81
N ALA A 64 -5.65 9.82 15.47
CA ALA A 64 -6.29 9.49 14.19
C ALA A 64 -6.73 10.76 13.47
N ALA A 65 -6.38 10.88 12.18
CA ALA A 65 -6.91 11.92 11.33
C ALA A 65 -8.39 11.61 11.02
N VAL A 66 -9.28 12.54 11.33
CA VAL A 66 -10.72 12.42 11.08
C VAL A 66 -11.27 13.68 10.46
N ARG A 67 -12.36 13.52 9.72
CA ARG A 67 -12.98 14.62 8.99
C ARG A 67 -14.36 14.96 9.54
N GLU A 68 -14.50 16.21 9.94
CA GLU A 68 -15.74 16.80 10.46
C GLU A 68 -15.90 18.20 9.89
N GLY A 69 -17.13 18.61 9.54
CA GLY A 69 -17.36 19.94 8.93
C GLY A 69 -16.62 20.17 7.61
N GLY A 70 -16.25 19.10 6.90
CA GLY A 70 -15.57 19.15 5.60
C GLY A 70 -14.03 19.23 5.66
N THR A 71 -13.44 19.46 6.84
CA THR A 71 -11.98 19.53 7.07
C THR A 71 -11.51 18.42 8.00
N PHE A 72 -10.21 18.12 7.96
CA PHE A 72 -9.54 17.18 8.83
C PHE A 72 -8.99 17.86 10.08
N GLY A 73 -9.11 17.13 11.19
CA GLY A 73 -8.38 17.34 12.43
C GLY A 73 -7.85 16.01 12.95
N TYR A 74 -7.31 16.00 14.16
CA TYR A 74 -6.81 14.79 14.81
C TYR A 74 -7.48 14.59 16.15
N ILE A 75 -7.97 13.37 16.37
CA ILE A 75 -8.58 12.96 17.62
C ILE A 75 -7.69 11.99 18.40
N ASP A 76 -7.88 11.97 19.71
CA ASP A 76 -7.35 10.93 20.58
C ASP A 76 -8.27 9.69 20.63
N THR A 77 -7.87 8.67 21.39
CA THR A 77 -8.62 7.42 21.56
C THR A 77 -9.93 7.56 22.35
N THR A 78 -10.23 8.74 22.90
CA THR A 78 -11.53 9.06 23.51
C THR A 78 -12.47 9.72 22.51
N GLY A 79 -11.96 10.13 21.35
CA GLY A 79 -12.71 10.81 20.29
C GLY A 79 -12.68 12.34 20.41
N HIS A 80 -11.94 12.91 21.35
CA HIS A 80 -11.76 14.36 21.47
C HIS A 80 -10.71 14.85 20.49
N PHE A 81 -10.94 16.02 19.90
CA PHE A 81 -9.94 16.66 19.04
C PHE A 81 -8.75 17.13 19.88
N VAL A 82 -7.59 16.56 19.59
CA VAL A 82 -6.29 17.09 20.04
C VAL A 82 -5.85 18.22 19.12
N ILE A 83 -6.15 18.10 17.82
CA ILE A 83 -5.93 19.13 16.82
C ILE A 83 -7.26 19.41 16.13
N PRO A 84 -7.86 20.61 16.29
CA PRO A 84 -9.16 20.94 15.69
C PRO A 84 -9.19 20.74 14.18
N ALA A 85 -10.38 20.40 13.65
CA ALA A 85 -10.59 20.27 12.23
C ALA A 85 -10.41 21.62 11.51
N ARG A 86 -9.36 21.72 10.69
CA ARG A 86 -9.03 22.92 9.91
C ARG A 86 -8.25 22.63 8.62
N PHE A 87 -7.77 21.41 8.44
CA PHE A 87 -6.96 21.04 7.29
C PHE A 87 -7.84 20.52 6.15
N ASP A 88 -7.51 20.85 4.92
CA ASP A 88 -8.22 20.33 3.74
C ASP A 88 -8.00 18.82 3.59
N ARG A 89 -6.80 18.36 3.96
CA ARG A 89 -6.38 16.96 3.95
C ARG A 89 -5.36 16.71 5.06
N ALA A 90 -5.39 15.50 5.63
CA ALA A 90 -4.46 15.07 6.66
C ALA A 90 -4.03 13.60 6.44
N GLU A 91 -2.73 13.34 6.56
CA GLU A 91 -2.17 11.98 6.61
C GLU A 91 -1.97 11.52 8.06
N ASN A 92 -1.66 10.23 8.25
CA ASN A 92 -1.37 9.72 9.58
C ASN A 92 -0.08 10.30 10.15
N PHE A 93 -0.02 10.42 11.48
CA PHE A 93 1.24 10.66 12.17
C PHE A 93 2.19 9.48 11.95
N LYS A 94 3.44 9.82 11.61
CA LYS A 94 4.54 8.89 11.47
C LYS A 94 5.83 9.58 11.94
N ASN A 95 6.47 8.99 12.94
CA ASN A 95 7.62 9.51 13.66
C ASN A 95 7.42 10.92 14.24
N GLY A 96 6.24 11.18 14.80
CA GLY A 96 5.93 12.45 15.48
C GLY A 96 5.52 13.62 14.58
N VAL A 97 5.49 13.44 13.26
CA VAL A 97 4.99 14.44 12.30
C VAL A 97 3.90 13.86 11.41
N ALA A 98 3.03 14.72 10.88
CA ALA A 98 2.05 14.36 9.86
C ALA A 98 2.01 15.41 8.75
N LYS A 99 1.84 14.97 7.50
CA LYS A 99 1.64 15.87 6.37
C LYS A 99 0.17 16.28 6.29
N VAL A 100 -0.08 17.58 6.24
CA VAL A 100 -1.41 18.19 6.13
C VAL A 100 -1.44 19.20 4.99
N TYR A 101 -2.64 19.59 4.59
CA TYR A 101 -2.89 20.62 3.58
C TYR A 101 -3.79 21.71 4.16
N GLU A 102 -3.46 22.97 3.94
CA GLU A 102 -4.30 24.12 4.29
C GLU A 102 -4.33 25.09 3.11
N LYS A 103 -5.53 25.40 2.62
CA LYS A 103 -5.77 26.15 1.37
C LYS A 103 -4.99 25.56 0.19
N GLY A 104 -4.99 24.23 0.10
CA GLY A 104 -4.25 23.47 -0.91
C GLY A 104 -2.72 23.45 -0.73
N LYS A 105 -2.15 24.18 0.24
CA LYS A 105 -0.71 24.21 0.49
C LYS A 105 -0.30 23.12 1.50
N PRO A 106 0.59 22.20 1.13
CA PRO A 106 1.06 21.15 2.03
C PRO A 106 2.17 21.61 2.98
N PHE A 107 2.16 21.07 4.21
CA PHE A 107 3.24 21.21 5.19
C PHE A 107 3.17 20.07 6.23
N TYR A 108 4.20 19.95 7.06
CA TYR A 108 4.22 19.02 8.18
C TYR A 108 3.80 19.71 9.47
N ILE A 109 3.06 19.00 10.30
CA ILE A 109 2.72 19.41 11.67
C ILE A 109 3.29 18.43 12.70
N ASP A 110 3.51 18.93 13.91
CA ASP A 110 3.76 18.11 15.09
C ASP A 110 2.44 17.57 15.71
N LYS A 111 2.56 16.74 16.75
CA LYS A 111 1.39 16.17 17.48
C LYS A 111 0.55 17.19 18.24
N SER A 112 1.02 18.42 18.38
CA SER A 112 0.25 19.53 18.96
C SER A 112 -0.49 20.33 17.88
N GLY A 113 -0.30 20.00 16.60
CA GLY A 113 -0.91 20.69 15.47
C GLY A 113 -0.18 21.96 15.04
N ASN A 114 1.01 22.20 15.59
CA ASN A 114 1.87 23.31 15.17
C ASN A 114 2.60 22.90 13.89
N LYS A 115 2.83 23.88 13.00
CA LYS A 115 3.65 23.67 11.81
C LYS A 115 5.07 23.27 12.26
N ALA A 116 5.48 22.06 11.88
CA ALA A 116 6.82 21.56 12.08
C ALA A 116 7.76 22.15 11.02
N PHE A 117 7.42 21.99 9.74
CA PHE A 117 8.17 22.55 8.61
C PHE A 117 7.37 22.51 7.31
N ASP A 118 7.76 23.34 6.33
CA ASP A 118 7.14 23.37 5.00
C ASP A 118 7.40 22.09 4.18
N LEU A 119 6.49 21.77 3.25
CA LEU A 119 6.72 20.68 2.30
C LEU A 119 7.67 21.13 1.17
N ILE A 120 8.94 21.29 1.50
CA ILE A 120 10.05 21.47 0.55
C ILE A 120 10.66 20.13 0.10
N TYR A 121 10.24 19.04 0.75
CA TYR A 121 10.68 17.67 0.48
C TYR A 121 9.50 16.82 0.01
N THR A 122 9.70 16.03 -1.05
CA THR A 122 8.68 15.10 -1.57
C THR A 122 8.49 13.88 -0.69
N ASP A 123 9.53 13.51 0.07
CA ASP A 123 9.52 12.40 1.01
C ASP A 123 10.46 12.66 2.18
N VAL A 124 10.10 12.16 3.36
CA VAL A 124 10.88 12.25 4.60
C VAL A 124 10.85 10.88 5.28
N ALA A 125 12.02 10.24 5.32
CA ALA A 125 12.23 8.97 5.99
C ALA A 125 12.07 9.10 7.52
N PRO A 126 11.97 7.98 8.26
CA PRO A 126 11.92 8.04 9.71
C PRO A 126 13.07 8.82 10.35
N PHE A 127 12.74 9.59 11.38
CA PHE A 127 13.74 10.27 12.20
C PHE A 127 14.52 9.26 13.04
N TYR A 128 15.80 9.09 12.76
CA TYR A 128 16.76 8.33 13.54
C TYR A 128 17.70 9.29 14.26
N SER A 129 17.75 9.24 15.60
CA SER A 129 18.55 10.17 16.41
C SER A 129 18.33 11.66 16.08
N ASN A 130 17.06 12.06 15.93
CA ASN A 130 16.61 13.41 15.55
C ASN A 130 16.99 13.86 14.12
N ARG A 131 17.35 12.93 13.24
CA ARG A 131 17.71 13.21 11.84
C ARG A 131 16.93 12.33 10.88
N ALA A 132 16.54 12.86 9.73
CA ALA A 132 15.83 12.10 8.71
C ALA A 132 16.48 12.28 7.34
N VAL A 133 16.42 11.24 6.51
CA VAL A 133 16.69 11.35 5.08
C VAL A 133 15.49 12.04 4.43
N ALA A 134 15.73 13.09 3.66
CA ALA A 134 14.69 13.80 2.91
C ALA A 134 15.02 13.82 1.42
N ARG A 135 13.99 13.78 0.59
CA ARG A 135 14.09 13.81 -0.88
C ARG A 135 13.53 15.13 -1.42
N THR A 136 14.26 15.81 -2.29
CA THR A 136 13.80 17.02 -2.99
C THR A 136 12.93 16.67 -4.20
N LEU A 137 12.38 17.69 -4.85
CA LEU A 137 11.63 17.51 -6.11
C LEU A 137 12.45 16.97 -7.26
N LYS A 138 13.73 17.36 -7.34
CA LYS A 138 14.67 16.84 -8.34
C LYS A 138 15.07 15.39 -8.07
N GLY A 139 14.59 14.81 -6.96
CA GLY A 139 14.95 13.48 -6.53
C GLY A 139 16.32 13.37 -5.89
N LEU A 140 16.92 14.50 -5.49
CA LEU A 140 18.16 14.50 -4.71
C LEU A 140 17.84 14.34 -3.23
N TYR A 141 18.68 13.61 -2.53
CA TYR A 141 18.55 13.27 -1.12
C TYR A 141 19.56 14.05 -0.29
N GLY A 142 19.21 14.25 0.97
CA GLY A 142 20.07 14.81 2.02
C GLY A 142 19.50 14.49 3.40
N ILE A 143 20.15 15.01 4.44
CA ILE A 143 19.75 14.79 5.83
C ILE A 143 19.21 16.09 6.41
N ILE A 144 18.12 15.99 7.17
CA ILE A 144 17.45 17.11 7.83
C ILE A 144 17.29 16.85 9.33
N ASP A 145 17.16 17.93 10.11
CA ASP A 145 16.72 17.84 11.51
C ASP A 145 15.18 17.82 11.63
N ARG A 146 14.67 17.76 12.87
CA ARG A 146 13.23 17.74 13.17
C ARG A 146 12.48 19.00 12.72
N GLN A 147 13.19 20.09 12.48
CA GLN A 147 12.66 21.35 11.99
C GLN A 147 12.76 21.44 10.45
N GLY A 148 13.14 20.36 9.77
CA GLY A 148 13.31 20.34 8.32
C GLY A 148 14.55 21.08 7.82
N LYS A 149 15.42 21.57 8.72
CA LYS A 149 16.64 22.26 8.35
C LYS A 149 17.62 21.25 7.77
N ARG A 150 18.22 21.61 6.63
CA ARG A 150 19.27 20.82 5.99
C ARG A 150 20.48 20.71 6.90
N LEU A 151 20.85 19.48 7.25
CA LEU A 151 22.10 19.14 7.93
C LEU A 151 23.20 18.79 6.93
N THR A 152 22.81 18.38 5.71
CA THR A 152 23.72 18.17 4.58
C THR A 152 23.24 18.94 3.36
N GLU A 153 24.12 19.13 2.40
CA GLU A 153 23.74 19.46 1.03
C GLU A 153 22.85 18.35 0.42
N MET A 154 21.99 18.73 -0.52
CA MET A 154 21.06 17.83 -1.23
C MET A 154 21.72 17.29 -2.49
N LYS A 155 22.69 16.41 -2.33
CA LYS A 155 23.64 16.00 -3.39
C LYS A 155 23.75 14.49 -3.58
N TYR A 156 22.87 13.72 -2.96
CA TYR A 156 22.83 12.28 -3.11
C TYR A 156 21.74 11.90 -4.11
N THR A 157 22.03 10.95 -5.01
CA THR A 157 20.99 10.37 -5.88
C THR A 157 20.08 9.42 -5.10
N TYR A 158 20.59 8.83 -4.02
CA TYR A 158 19.83 8.19 -2.98
C TYR A 158 20.64 8.05 -1.69
N ILE A 159 19.94 7.94 -0.56
CA ILE A 159 20.49 7.53 0.74
C ILE A 159 19.59 6.41 1.28
N ARG A 160 20.17 5.26 1.63
CA ARG A 160 19.42 4.17 2.28
C ARG A 160 19.04 4.56 3.71
N ASN A 161 18.11 3.83 4.32
CA ASN A 161 17.75 4.06 5.72
C ASN A 161 18.97 3.86 6.64
N PHE A 162 19.13 4.76 7.61
CA PHE A 162 20.14 4.59 8.65
C PHE A 162 19.88 3.32 9.45
N ARG A 163 20.91 2.49 9.60
CA ARG A 163 20.94 1.27 10.40
C ARG A 163 22.23 1.29 11.21
N ASN A 164 22.13 1.11 12.53
CA ASN A 164 23.29 1.19 13.43
C ASN A 164 24.16 2.46 13.26
N GLY A 165 23.54 3.58 12.90
CA GLY A 165 24.23 4.87 12.72
C GLY A 165 24.83 5.13 11.33
N TYR A 166 24.74 4.18 10.40
CA TYR A 166 25.30 4.31 9.05
C TYR A 166 24.26 4.08 7.96
N ALA A 167 24.53 4.62 6.77
CA ALA A 167 23.74 4.38 5.58
C ALA A 167 24.63 4.31 4.34
N LEU A 168 24.27 3.47 3.37
CA LEU A 168 24.85 3.51 2.04
C LEU A 168 24.23 4.67 1.24
N ALA A 169 25.08 5.52 0.67
CA ALA A 169 24.66 6.69 -0.06
C ALA A 169 25.45 6.83 -1.36
N LYS A 170 24.77 7.24 -2.43
CA LYS A 170 25.40 7.54 -3.72
C LYS A 170 25.41 9.03 -3.98
N HIS A 171 26.57 9.64 -3.81
CA HIS A 171 26.77 11.05 -4.15
C HIS A 171 26.64 11.25 -5.67
N MET A 172 26.09 12.38 -6.11
CA MET A 172 25.74 12.62 -7.51
C MET A 172 26.93 12.62 -8.48
N ASN A 173 28.11 12.99 -7.98
CA ASN A 173 29.35 13.02 -8.77
C ASN A 173 30.23 11.79 -8.53
N ASP A 174 29.82 10.89 -7.63
CA ASP A 174 30.61 9.69 -7.33
C ASP A 174 30.16 8.55 -8.25
N THR A 175 31.14 7.82 -8.79
CA THR A 175 30.88 6.59 -9.54
C THR A 175 30.43 5.47 -8.62
N LEU A 176 30.96 5.43 -7.40
CA LEU A 176 30.71 4.42 -6.39
C LEU A 176 29.86 4.95 -5.23
N GLU A 177 29.15 4.03 -4.59
CA GLU A 177 28.48 4.29 -3.32
C GLU A 177 29.49 4.45 -2.19
N SER A 178 29.09 5.12 -1.12
CA SER A 178 29.91 5.27 0.07
C SER A 178 29.06 5.14 1.32
N LEU A 179 29.69 4.69 2.39
CA LEU A 179 29.04 4.69 3.68
C LEU A 179 29.12 6.09 4.29
N ILE A 180 28.00 6.57 4.80
CA ILE A 180 27.90 7.83 5.54
C ILE A 180 27.37 7.58 6.94
N ASP A 181 27.75 8.41 7.91
CA ASP A 181 27.11 8.44 9.22
C ASP A 181 25.82 9.27 9.22
N THR A 182 25.13 9.31 10.36
CA THR A 182 23.92 10.13 10.55
C THR A 182 24.12 11.63 10.35
N SER A 183 25.37 12.13 10.35
CA SER A 183 25.67 13.52 10.03
C SER A 183 25.83 13.76 8.53
N GLY A 184 25.95 12.70 7.73
CA GLY A 184 26.25 12.75 6.30
C GLY A 184 27.74 12.71 6.00
N GLN A 185 28.59 12.55 7.02
CA GLN A 185 30.02 12.44 6.83
C GLN A 185 30.35 11.08 6.20
N LYS A 186 31.10 11.10 5.10
CA LYS A 186 31.61 9.89 4.44
C LYS A 186 32.60 9.19 5.36
N ILE A 187 32.33 7.91 5.65
CA ILE A 187 33.22 7.06 6.42
C ILE A 187 34.41 6.66 5.55
N ARG A 188 35.62 7.00 6.01
CA ARG A 188 36.85 6.62 5.32
C ARG A 188 37.19 5.17 5.67
N LEU A 189 37.10 4.30 4.66
CA LEU A 189 37.59 2.93 4.78
C LEU A 189 39.11 2.90 4.57
N PRO A 190 39.86 2.02 5.26
CA PRO A 190 41.33 1.97 5.17
C PRO A 190 41.87 1.28 3.91
N TYR A 191 41.02 1.07 2.89
CA TYR A 191 41.32 0.35 1.66
C TYR A 191 40.53 0.92 0.48
N THR A 192 41.02 0.68 -0.75
CA THR A 192 40.31 1.02 -1.99
C THR A 192 39.25 -0.04 -2.26
N TYR A 193 38.00 0.38 -2.40
CA TYR A 193 36.88 -0.52 -2.67
C TYR A 193 36.26 -0.25 -4.04
N THR A 194 35.65 -1.29 -4.61
CA THR A 194 34.88 -1.22 -5.85
C THR A 194 33.38 -1.32 -5.60
N ARG A 195 32.97 -1.93 -4.48
CA ARG A 195 31.55 -2.05 -4.11
C ARG A 195 31.36 -2.30 -2.62
N ILE A 196 30.26 -1.78 -2.07
CA ILE A 196 29.79 -2.08 -0.71
C ILE A 196 28.36 -2.63 -0.82
N TYR A 197 28.14 -3.81 -0.25
CA TYR A 197 26.83 -4.41 -0.08
C TYR A 197 26.41 -4.25 1.38
N ASP A 198 25.31 -3.55 1.60
CA ASP A 198 24.72 -3.31 2.93
C ASP A 198 23.68 -4.40 3.24
N PHE A 199 23.85 -5.06 4.39
CA PHE A 199 22.99 -6.13 4.91
C PHE A 199 22.42 -5.73 6.27
N PRO A 200 21.34 -4.97 6.26
CA PRO A 200 21.00 -4.15 7.39
C PRO A 200 20.25 -4.92 8.50
N ASN A 201 19.76 -6.14 8.24
CA ASN A 201 19.13 -6.96 9.28
C ASN A 201 20.17 -7.79 10.06
N SER A 202 21.23 -8.22 9.38
CA SER A 202 22.34 -8.97 9.99
C SER A 202 23.36 -8.06 10.67
N GLY A 203 23.34 -6.75 10.38
CA GLY A 203 24.32 -5.80 10.91
C GLY A 203 25.70 -5.98 10.30
N HIS A 204 25.78 -6.57 9.11
CA HIS A 204 27.02 -6.79 8.38
C HIS A 204 27.03 -6.00 7.07
N PHE A 205 28.21 -5.84 6.50
CA PHE A 205 28.37 -5.38 5.12
C PHE A 205 29.50 -6.13 4.45
N ILE A 206 29.35 -6.37 3.15
CA ILE A 206 30.40 -6.95 2.32
C ILE A 206 31.04 -5.85 1.50
N VAL A 207 32.37 -5.86 1.45
CA VAL A 207 33.13 -4.95 0.62
C VAL A 207 33.95 -5.74 -0.38
N GLU A 208 33.78 -5.39 -1.66
CA GLU A 208 34.73 -5.75 -2.71
C GLU A 208 35.83 -4.68 -2.76
N MET A 209 37.09 -5.11 -2.68
CA MET A 209 38.24 -4.22 -2.57
C MET A 209 39.45 -4.67 -3.36
N VAL A 210 40.36 -3.74 -3.62
CA VAL A 210 41.70 -4.03 -4.11
C VAL A 210 42.67 -3.78 -2.97
N LYS A 211 43.31 -4.84 -2.49
CA LYS A 211 44.30 -4.79 -1.41
C LYS A 211 45.52 -5.62 -1.81
N ASP A 212 46.70 -5.06 -1.60
CA ASP A 212 47.98 -5.69 -1.97
C ASP A 212 48.03 -6.14 -3.45
N GLY A 213 47.43 -5.33 -4.34
CA GLY A 213 47.34 -5.61 -5.77
C GLY A 213 46.36 -6.72 -6.17
N ARG A 214 45.60 -7.28 -5.22
CA ARG A 214 44.64 -8.37 -5.45
C ARG A 214 43.21 -7.91 -5.22
N GLU A 215 42.28 -8.41 -6.05
CA GLU A 215 40.85 -8.27 -5.80
C GLU A 215 40.45 -9.19 -4.65
N GLN A 216 39.86 -8.62 -3.61
CA GLN A 216 39.44 -9.33 -2.39
C GLN A 216 38.00 -8.98 -2.02
N ILE A 217 37.38 -9.87 -1.26
CA ILE A 217 36.06 -9.67 -0.67
C ILE A 217 36.20 -9.84 0.85
N GLY A 218 35.71 -8.86 1.59
CA GLY A 218 35.67 -8.91 3.04
C GLY A 218 34.27 -8.73 3.61
N LEU A 219 33.97 -9.49 4.65
CA LEU A 219 32.79 -9.28 5.50
C LEU A 219 33.21 -8.48 6.72
N PHE A 220 32.42 -7.48 7.07
CA PHE A 220 32.64 -6.61 8.21
C PHE A 220 31.38 -6.52 9.04
N ASP A 221 31.54 -6.44 10.36
CA ASP A 221 30.43 -6.16 11.27
C ASP A 221 30.13 -4.64 11.32
N SER A 222 29.05 -4.28 12.00
CA SER A 222 28.58 -2.89 12.13
C SER A 222 29.57 -1.94 12.81
N THR A 223 30.65 -2.46 13.40
CA THR A 223 31.75 -1.68 14.00
C THR A 223 32.96 -1.54 13.06
N PHE A 224 32.83 -1.96 11.80
CA PHE A 224 33.90 -2.04 10.80
C PHE A 224 35.00 -3.03 11.13
N ARG A 225 34.78 -3.93 12.07
CA ARG A 225 35.73 -5.00 12.35
C ARG A 225 35.62 -6.04 11.24
N GLN A 226 36.76 -6.39 10.67
CA GLN A 226 36.88 -7.44 9.66
C GLN A 226 36.52 -8.79 10.30
N VAL A 227 35.51 -9.46 9.75
CA VAL A 227 35.13 -10.84 10.10
C VAL A 227 35.94 -11.82 9.27
N PHE A 228 36.00 -11.63 7.95
CA PHE A 228 36.92 -12.34 7.07
C PHE A 228 37.38 -11.46 5.92
N LEU A 229 38.47 -11.88 5.26
CA LEU A 229 38.95 -11.32 4.01
C LEU A 229 39.51 -12.46 3.16
N LYS A 230 38.99 -12.62 1.93
CA LYS A 230 39.40 -13.68 1.00
C LYS A 230 39.67 -13.11 -0.38
N ASP A 231 40.62 -13.73 -1.09
CA ASP A 231 40.86 -13.43 -2.50
C ASP A 231 39.58 -13.73 -3.31
N LYS A 232 39.17 -12.79 -4.16
CA LYS A 232 37.93 -12.90 -4.94
C LYS A 232 37.91 -14.14 -5.84
N ALA A 233 39.08 -14.58 -6.29
CA ALA A 233 39.25 -15.81 -7.05
C ALA A 233 38.99 -17.08 -6.21
N VAL A 234 39.24 -17.05 -4.91
CA VAL A 234 39.08 -18.21 -4.00
C VAL A 234 37.61 -18.40 -3.62
N LEU A 235 36.87 -17.32 -3.43
CA LEU A 235 35.46 -17.38 -3.04
C LEU A 235 34.55 -17.95 -4.13
N ASN A 236 35.00 -17.95 -5.38
CA ASN A 236 34.24 -18.38 -6.57
C ASN A 236 32.79 -17.84 -6.59
N THR A 237 32.54 -16.69 -5.96
CA THR A 237 31.24 -16.00 -5.93
C THR A 237 31.40 -14.55 -6.34
N ARG A 238 30.44 -14.05 -7.12
CA ARG A 238 30.38 -12.64 -7.55
C ARG A 238 29.03 -11.98 -7.31
N ILE A 239 28.08 -12.68 -6.67
CA ILE A 239 26.73 -12.17 -6.40
C ILE A 239 26.30 -12.55 -4.99
N PHE A 240 25.85 -11.57 -4.21
CA PHE A 240 25.30 -11.74 -2.86
C PHE A 240 23.80 -11.43 -2.88
N TYR A 241 22.97 -12.36 -2.40
CA TYR A 241 21.52 -12.32 -2.60
C TYR A 241 20.72 -11.90 -1.34
N GLY A 242 21.26 -11.03 -0.49
CA GLY A 242 20.54 -10.49 0.67
C GLY A 242 21.28 -10.66 1.99
N ASP A 243 20.56 -10.54 3.10
CA ASP A 243 21.11 -10.63 4.46
C ASP A 243 21.54 -12.07 4.84
N PHE A 244 22.32 -12.18 5.92
CA PHE A 244 22.50 -13.47 6.60
C PHE A 244 21.20 -13.84 7.34
N HIS A 245 20.73 -15.05 7.08
CA HIS A 245 19.62 -15.67 7.79
C HIS A 245 20.13 -16.95 8.46
N ASP A 246 19.92 -17.06 9.79
CA ASP A 246 20.50 -18.13 10.62
C ASP A 246 22.02 -18.31 10.43
N GLY A 247 22.75 -17.24 10.11
CA GLY A 247 24.21 -17.28 9.92
C GLY A 247 24.66 -17.73 8.53
N LEU A 248 23.74 -17.92 7.58
CA LEU A 248 24.01 -18.26 6.19
C LEU A 248 23.42 -17.20 5.25
N MET A 249 24.15 -16.85 4.20
CA MET A 249 23.70 -15.94 3.15
C MET A 249 23.75 -16.66 1.80
N LYS A 250 22.73 -16.45 0.97
CA LYS A 250 22.70 -16.98 -0.39
C LYS A 250 23.69 -16.25 -1.30
N VAL A 251 24.48 -17.00 -2.05
CA VAL A 251 25.51 -16.49 -2.97
C VAL A 251 25.41 -17.16 -4.34
N GLY A 252 25.84 -16.45 -5.38
CA GLY A 252 25.89 -16.94 -6.76
C GLY A 252 27.29 -17.35 -7.18
N LEU A 253 27.44 -18.50 -7.83
CA LEU A 253 28.75 -19.06 -8.22
C LEU A 253 29.19 -18.69 -9.65
N ASN A 254 28.29 -18.31 -10.56
CA ASN A 254 28.62 -18.05 -11.96
C ASN A 254 28.62 -16.57 -12.34
N PRO A 255 29.72 -16.05 -12.90
CA PRO A 255 29.87 -14.64 -13.26
C PRO A 255 29.18 -14.23 -14.58
N ASN A 256 28.77 -15.18 -15.44
CA ASN A 256 28.18 -14.89 -16.75
C ASN A 256 26.65 -14.90 -16.76
N SER A 257 26.01 -15.29 -15.64
CA SER A 257 24.57 -15.15 -15.48
C SER A 257 24.21 -13.68 -15.23
N MET A 258 24.12 -12.90 -16.31
CA MET A 258 23.58 -11.53 -16.27
C MET A 258 22.04 -11.51 -16.20
N SER A 259 21.40 -12.68 -16.23
CA SER A 259 19.96 -12.87 -16.34
C SER A 259 19.31 -13.37 -15.05
N GLY A 260 19.61 -12.72 -13.91
CA GLY A 260 18.93 -12.99 -12.65
C GLY A 260 19.06 -14.45 -12.15
N PRO A 261 18.24 -14.88 -11.17
CA PRO A 261 18.36 -16.17 -10.51
C PRO A 261 17.93 -17.38 -11.37
N GLN A 262 17.93 -17.25 -12.70
CA GLN A 262 17.59 -18.36 -13.58
C GLN A 262 18.88 -19.05 -14.02
N HIS A 263 19.08 -20.25 -13.45
CA HIS A 263 20.03 -21.32 -13.79
C HIS A 263 21.25 -21.51 -12.83
N ASN A 264 21.22 -22.67 -12.17
CA ASN A 264 22.26 -23.61 -11.70
C ASN A 264 23.46 -23.18 -10.83
N ASP A 265 23.46 -21.99 -10.22
CA ASP A 265 24.68 -21.52 -9.52
C ASP A 265 24.43 -20.98 -8.11
N HIS A 266 23.58 -21.65 -7.32
CA HIS A 266 23.28 -21.24 -5.95
C HIS A 266 24.16 -21.97 -4.92
N ALA A 267 24.70 -21.21 -3.97
CA ALA A 267 25.34 -21.74 -2.78
C ALA A 267 24.97 -20.89 -1.56
N TYR A 268 25.35 -21.37 -0.39
CA TYR A 268 25.32 -20.55 0.82
C TYR A 268 26.73 -20.24 1.30
N MET A 269 26.89 -19.08 1.92
CA MET A 269 28.12 -18.67 2.56
C MET A 269 27.84 -18.40 4.03
N ASP A 270 28.65 -18.96 4.91
CA ASP A 270 28.58 -18.66 6.34
C ASP A 270 29.31 -17.35 6.70
N THR A 271 29.19 -16.95 7.97
CA THR A 271 29.84 -15.74 8.49
C THR A 271 31.38 -15.79 8.49
N THR A 272 32.00 -16.96 8.29
CA THR A 272 33.46 -17.13 8.12
C THR A 272 33.90 -17.03 6.65
N GLY A 273 32.93 -16.97 5.74
CA GLY A 273 33.13 -17.01 4.30
C GLY A 273 33.33 -18.41 3.75
N ALA A 274 33.02 -19.47 4.51
CA ALA A 274 33.00 -20.83 4.00
C ALA A 274 31.77 -21.03 3.10
N ILE A 275 31.98 -21.68 1.95
CA ILE A 275 30.93 -21.92 0.95
C ILE A 275 30.37 -23.33 1.15
N ILE A 276 29.05 -23.40 1.20
CA ILE A 276 28.24 -24.61 1.24
C ILE A 276 27.64 -24.77 -0.14
N TYR A 277 28.27 -25.63 -0.93
CA TYR A 277 27.85 -25.94 -2.29
C TYR A 277 26.57 -26.74 -2.27
N LEU A 278 25.64 -26.38 -3.16
CA LEU A 278 24.44 -27.16 -3.43
C LEU A 278 24.68 -28.07 -4.63
N PRO A 279 23.91 -29.16 -4.77
CA PRO A 279 23.96 -30.00 -5.96
C PRO A 279 23.73 -29.22 -7.26
N ASP A 280 24.36 -29.66 -8.36
CA ASP A 280 24.34 -28.96 -9.66
C ASP A 280 22.95 -28.95 -10.34
N ASP A 281 22.02 -29.81 -9.89
CA ASP A 281 20.64 -29.88 -10.39
C ASP A 281 19.69 -28.87 -9.71
N ILE A 282 20.21 -28.05 -8.79
CA ILE A 282 19.43 -27.05 -8.07
C ILE A 282 19.30 -25.76 -8.88
N ILE A 283 18.06 -25.44 -9.23
CA ILE A 283 17.69 -24.25 -9.99
C ILE A 283 17.21 -23.09 -9.13
N VAL A 284 16.81 -23.35 -7.87
CA VAL A 284 16.33 -22.33 -6.93
C VAL A 284 16.81 -22.66 -5.53
N ALA A 285 17.30 -21.65 -4.80
CA ALA A 285 17.63 -21.72 -3.38
C ALA A 285 16.95 -20.56 -2.63
N ARG A 286 16.21 -20.88 -1.57
CA ARG A 286 15.52 -19.91 -0.70
C ARG A 286 16.35 -19.58 0.53
N ASP A 287 16.12 -18.42 1.14
CA ASP A 287 16.88 -18.02 2.33
C ASP A 287 16.60 -18.96 3.52
N PHE A 288 17.56 -19.05 4.44
CA PHE A 288 17.40 -19.88 5.63
C PHE A 288 16.33 -19.33 6.57
N TRP A 289 15.58 -20.23 7.20
CA TRP A 289 14.63 -19.94 8.27
C TRP A 289 14.64 -21.10 9.27
N CYS A 290 14.77 -20.80 10.56
CA CYS A 290 14.83 -21.81 11.62
C CYS A 290 15.85 -22.94 11.34
N ASN A 291 17.02 -22.58 10.82
CA ASN A 291 18.11 -23.49 10.42
C ASN A 291 17.75 -24.43 9.26
N ARG A 292 16.84 -24.01 8.38
CA ARG A 292 16.38 -24.76 7.20
C ARG A 292 16.32 -23.86 5.97
N ALA A 293 16.55 -24.44 4.80
CA ALA A 293 16.23 -23.76 3.55
C ALA A 293 15.48 -24.71 2.62
N VAL A 294 14.82 -24.14 1.62
CA VAL A 294 14.17 -24.91 0.55
C VAL A 294 14.93 -24.71 -0.75
N ILE A 295 15.22 -25.82 -1.40
CA ILE A 295 15.83 -25.87 -2.73
C ILE A 295 14.86 -26.47 -3.73
N ALA A 296 14.95 -26.10 -5.00
CA ALA A 296 14.18 -26.71 -6.08
C ALA A 296 15.09 -27.41 -7.07
N HIS A 297 14.75 -28.67 -7.37
CA HIS A 297 15.34 -29.48 -8.42
C HIS A 297 14.53 -29.32 -9.71
N GLU A 298 15.23 -29.23 -10.84
CA GLU A 298 14.59 -29.41 -12.14
C GLU A 298 14.43 -30.91 -12.43
N ARG A 299 13.18 -31.38 -12.56
CA ARG A 299 12.87 -32.79 -12.84
C ARG A 299 11.87 -32.91 -14.00
N VAL A 300 11.85 -34.09 -14.62
CA VAL A 300 10.83 -34.45 -15.63
C VAL A 300 9.44 -34.32 -15.00
N GLY A 301 8.60 -33.43 -15.54
CA GLY A 301 7.27 -33.13 -14.98
C GLY A 301 7.18 -31.87 -14.13
N GLY A 302 8.25 -31.08 -14.01
CA GLY A 302 8.26 -29.77 -13.35
C GLY A 302 9.17 -29.70 -12.12
N TRP A 303 9.16 -28.54 -11.45
CA TRP A 303 10.02 -28.29 -10.30
C TRP A 303 9.59 -29.10 -9.09
N LYS A 304 10.56 -29.67 -8.37
CA LYS A 304 10.33 -30.37 -7.11
C LYS A 304 11.17 -29.74 -6.01
N TYR A 305 10.54 -29.43 -4.89
CA TYR A 305 11.16 -28.72 -3.78
C TYR A 305 11.55 -29.68 -2.67
N GLN A 306 12.72 -29.45 -2.05
CA GLN A 306 13.24 -30.24 -0.95
C GLN A 306 13.76 -29.32 0.16
N MET A 307 13.65 -29.74 1.42
CA MET A 307 14.24 -29.04 2.55
C MET A 307 15.66 -29.51 2.81
N ILE A 308 16.54 -28.56 3.11
CA ILE A 308 17.93 -28.81 3.52
C ILE A 308 18.24 -28.23 4.90
N ASP A 309 19.22 -28.84 5.55
CA ASP A 309 19.85 -28.33 6.76
C ASP A 309 20.93 -27.28 6.44
N LYS A 310 21.59 -26.79 7.49
CA LYS A 310 22.67 -25.81 7.36
C LYS A 310 23.90 -26.30 6.62
N ASN A 311 24.07 -27.61 6.45
CA ASN A 311 25.18 -28.22 5.73
C ASN A 311 24.82 -28.50 4.26
N GLY A 312 23.66 -28.04 3.80
CA GLY A 312 23.14 -28.32 2.46
C GLY A 312 22.62 -29.74 2.28
N GLN A 313 22.47 -30.51 3.36
CA GLN A 313 22.01 -31.90 3.30
C GLN A 313 20.48 -31.97 3.38
N PRO A 314 19.83 -32.87 2.61
CA PRO A 314 18.40 -33.09 2.73
C PRO A 314 17.97 -33.44 4.16
N VAL A 315 16.93 -32.77 4.67
CA VAL A 315 16.34 -33.08 5.98
C VAL A 315 15.46 -34.33 5.90
N SER A 316 14.89 -34.59 4.71
CA SER A 316 14.15 -35.82 4.41
C SER A 316 14.10 -36.06 2.89
N ASP A 317 13.76 -37.29 2.50
CA ASP A 317 13.53 -37.65 1.08
C ASP A 317 12.21 -37.09 0.51
N ARG A 318 11.43 -36.36 1.33
CA ARG A 318 10.14 -35.82 0.92
C ARG A 318 10.33 -34.66 -0.07
N LEU A 319 9.63 -34.74 -1.19
CA LEU A 319 9.57 -33.70 -2.21
C LEU A 319 8.19 -33.04 -2.24
N PHE A 320 8.18 -31.74 -2.53
CA PHE A 320 6.97 -30.92 -2.64
C PHE A 320 6.82 -30.40 -4.08
N ASN A 321 5.58 -30.16 -4.52
CA ASN A 321 5.28 -29.56 -5.83
C ASN A 321 5.44 -28.03 -5.82
N GLY A 322 5.39 -27.44 -4.63
CA GLY A 322 5.51 -26.01 -4.42
C GLY A 322 5.75 -25.72 -2.95
N VAL A 323 6.55 -24.69 -2.68
CA VAL A 323 6.75 -24.17 -1.33
C VAL A 323 6.60 -22.66 -1.39
N GLU A 324 5.64 -22.16 -0.64
CA GLU A 324 5.49 -20.74 -0.39
C GLU A 324 6.32 -20.37 0.83
N GLN A 325 7.56 -19.94 0.57
CA GLN A 325 8.44 -19.37 1.56
C GLN A 325 8.64 -17.89 1.21
N TYR A 326 8.18 -16.99 2.08
CA TYR A 326 8.33 -15.56 1.88
C TYR A 326 9.70 -15.12 2.39
N GLU A 327 10.58 -14.75 1.46
CA GLU A 327 11.90 -14.19 1.76
C GLU A 327 11.75 -13.02 2.76
N GLY A 328 12.50 -13.09 3.88
CA GLY A 328 12.54 -12.03 4.88
C GLY A 328 11.35 -11.91 5.84
N ARG A 329 10.37 -12.83 5.87
CA ARG A 329 9.34 -12.88 6.94
C ARG A 329 9.52 -14.08 7.85
N SER A 330 9.46 -13.86 9.17
CA SER A 330 9.38 -14.94 10.15
C SER A 330 8.11 -15.75 9.90
N THR A 331 8.26 -16.99 9.42
CA THR A 331 7.14 -17.93 9.28
C THR A 331 6.90 -18.74 10.55
N ASN A 332 7.43 -18.27 11.70
CA ASN A 332 7.37 -18.95 13.00
C ASN A 332 7.76 -20.43 12.93
N GLY A 333 8.73 -20.80 12.07
CA GLY A 333 9.15 -22.19 11.94
C GLY A 333 8.32 -23.04 10.99
N THR A 334 7.43 -22.44 10.18
CA THR A 334 6.51 -23.19 9.30
C THR A 334 6.65 -22.81 7.82
N ALA A 335 6.13 -23.64 6.91
CA ALA A 335 6.02 -23.31 5.50
C ALA A 335 4.75 -23.88 4.88
N VAL A 336 4.13 -23.11 3.97
CA VAL A 336 3.01 -23.58 3.16
C VAL A 336 3.56 -24.38 1.98
N VAL A 337 3.09 -25.60 1.80
CA VAL A 337 3.59 -26.51 0.76
C VAL A 337 2.45 -27.16 0.01
N SER A 338 2.67 -27.41 -1.28
CA SER A 338 1.75 -28.18 -2.11
C SER A 338 2.33 -29.56 -2.43
N VAL A 339 1.45 -30.56 -2.42
CA VAL A 339 1.68 -31.94 -2.88
C VAL A 339 0.50 -32.34 -3.77
N ASP A 340 0.53 -33.56 -4.32
CA ASP A 340 -0.51 -34.01 -5.26
C ASP A 340 -1.92 -34.03 -4.62
N SER A 341 -2.00 -34.28 -3.31
CA SER A 341 -3.28 -34.30 -2.58
C SER A 341 -3.81 -32.91 -2.18
N GLY A 342 -3.04 -31.84 -2.40
CA GLY A 342 -3.42 -30.47 -2.06
C GLY A 342 -2.35 -29.69 -1.31
N VAL A 343 -2.76 -28.59 -0.69
CA VAL A 343 -1.91 -27.65 0.06
C VAL A 343 -2.03 -27.91 1.56
N GLY A 344 -0.90 -27.93 2.25
CA GLY A 344 -0.76 -28.10 3.70
C GLY A 344 0.32 -27.18 4.27
N ILE A 345 0.61 -27.33 5.56
CA ILE A 345 1.65 -26.58 6.27
C ILE A 345 2.56 -27.57 6.97
N ILE A 346 3.86 -27.38 6.81
CA ILE A 346 4.91 -28.17 7.47
C ILE A 346 5.64 -27.33 8.53
N ASP A 347 6.23 -28.00 9.51
CA ASP A 347 7.22 -27.43 10.41
C ASP A 347 8.63 -27.38 9.76
N SER A 348 9.62 -26.91 10.53
CA SER A 348 11.02 -26.87 10.12
C SER A 348 11.64 -28.26 9.89
N ASN A 349 11.01 -29.35 10.30
CA ASN A 349 11.50 -30.70 10.02
C ASN A 349 10.83 -31.32 8.79
N GLY A 350 9.96 -30.58 8.09
CA GLY A 350 9.21 -31.08 6.94
C GLY A 350 8.00 -31.93 7.34
N VAL A 351 7.62 -31.92 8.61
CA VAL A 351 6.47 -32.68 9.12
C VAL A 351 5.21 -31.85 8.96
N PHE A 352 4.17 -32.45 8.38
CA PHE A 352 2.87 -31.78 8.23
C PHE A 352 2.23 -31.51 9.60
N ILE A 353 2.11 -30.23 9.93
CA ILE A 353 1.30 -29.73 11.05
C ILE A 353 -0.12 -29.39 10.63
N VAL A 354 -0.32 -29.11 9.33
CA VAL A 354 -1.62 -29.06 8.66
C VAL A 354 -1.58 -30.05 7.50
N GLN A 355 -2.43 -31.07 7.55
CA GLN A 355 -2.47 -32.10 6.52
C GLN A 355 -2.90 -31.51 5.15
N PRO A 356 -2.29 -31.96 4.04
CA PRO A 356 -2.57 -31.42 2.71
C PRO A 356 -3.96 -31.85 2.23
N LYS A 357 -4.89 -30.90 2.24
CA LYS A 357 -6.27 -31.08 1.74
C LYS A 357 -6.89 -29.83 1.15
N PHE A 358 -6.23 -28.68 1.31
CA PHE A 358 -6.75 -27.38 0.90
C PHE A 358 -6.37 -27.09 -0.54
N LYS A 359 -7.22 -26.36 -1.26
CA LYS A 359 -6.87 -25.89 -2.61
C LYS A 359 -5.76 -24.84 -2.56
N LYS A 360 -5.85 -23.94 -1.58
CA LYS A 360 -4.85 -22.91 -1.31
C LYS A 360 -4.91 -22.50 0.16
N ILE A 361 -3.74 -22.27 0.75
CA ILE A 361 -3.58 -21.62 2.04
C ILE A 361 -2.99 -20.24 1.74
N GLU A 362 -3.58 -19.19 2.31
CA GLU A 362 -3.14 -17.81 2.08
C GLU A 362 -1.97 -17.45 2.99
N SER A 363 -1.12 -16.58 2.47
CA SER A 363 0.05 -16.06 3.16
C SER A 363 -0.34 -15.17 4.33
N PRO A 364 0.37 -15.26 5.48
CA PRO A 364 1.64 -15.93 5.71
C PRO A 364 1.55 -17.44 6.05
N GLY A 365 0.40 -18.09 5.90
CA GLY A 365 0.16 -19.46 6.35
C GLY A 365 -0.43 -19.48 7.76
N LEU A 366 0.31 -20.03 8.73
CA LEU A 366 -0.17 -20.17 10.10
C LEU A 366 0.01 -18.86 10.90
N ILE A 367 -1.07 -18.40 11.51
CA ILE A 367 -1.14 -17.22 12.38
C ILE A 367 -1.66 -17.66 13.75
N GLY A 368 -0.75 -17.87 14.69
CA GLY A 368 -1.09 -18.53 15.95
C GLY A 368 -1.53 -19.98 15.71
N ASP A 369 -2.76 -20.33 16.06
CA ASP A 369 -3.35 -21.67 15.86
C ASP A 369 -4.29 -21.76 14.65
N ILE A 370 -4.40 -20.69 13.85
CA ILE A 370 -5.31 -20.61 12.70
C ILE A 370 -4.55 -20.34 11.40
N PHE A 371 -5.16 -20.62 10.26
CA PHE A 371 -4.73 -20.16 8.96
C PHE A 371 -5.94 -19.79 8.09
N ILE A 372 -5.68 -18.95 7.10
CA ILE A 372 -6.68 -18.56 6.10
C ILE A 372 -6.48 -19.47 4.89
N PHE A 373 -7.58 -19.99 4.34
CA PHE A 373 -7.58 -20.74 3.10
C PHE A 373 -8.49 -20.09 2.08
N SER A 374 -8.30 -20.39 0.80
CA SER A 374 -9.17 -19.90 -0.26
C SER A 374 -9.62 -20.99 -1.22
N GLU A 375 -10.82 -20.77 -1.75
CA GLU A 375 -11.47 -21.60 -2.74
C GLU A 375 -11.97 -20.75 -3.91
N THR A 376 -12.35 -21.40 -5.01
CA THR A 376 -12.96 -20.72 -6.15
C THR A 376 -14.45 -20.54 -5.89
N GLY A 377 -14.89 -19.29 -5.74
CA GLY A 377 -16.28 -18.94 -5.52
C GLY A 377 -17.14 -19.04 -6.79
N PRO A 378 -18.47 -18.82 -6.65
CA PRO A 378 -19.45 -18.98 -7.74
C PRO A 378 -19.15 -18.12 -8.97
N ASP A 379 -18.60 -16.93 -8.76
CA ASP A 379 -18.27 -15.96 -9.82
C ASP A 379 -16.80 -16.06 -10.28
N ARG A 380 -16.13 -17.19 -10.00
CA ARG A 380 -14.69 -17.43 -10.25
C ARG A 380 -13.72 -16.56 -9.45
N TYR A 381 -14.23 -15.68 -8.59
CA TYR A 381 -13.42 -14.95 -7.61
C TYR A 381 -13.10 -15.84 -6.40
N SER A 382 -11.96 -15.57 -5.77
CA SER A 382 -11.55 -16.28 -4.56
C SER A 382 -12.48 -15.93 -3.40
N ILE A 383 -12.93 -16.95 -2.68
CA ILE A 383 -13.65 -16.86 -1.40
C ILE A 383 -12.74 -17.45 -0.33
N TYR A 384 -12.77 -16.88 0.87
CA TYR A 384 -11.84 -17.21 1.94
C TYR A 384 -12.56 -17.88 3.11
N GLY A 385 -11.85 -18.77 3.79
CA GLY A 385 -12.27 -19.39 5.04
C GLY A 385 -11.14 -19.34 6.06
N ILE A 386 -11.47 -19.73 7.29
CA ILE A 386 -10.53 -19.78 8.41
C ILE A 386 -10.58 -21.19 9.00
N SER A 387 -9.43 -21.81 9.16
CA SER A 387 -9.29 -23.15 9.75
C SER A 387 -8.31 -23.11 10.91
N ARG A 388 -8.48 -24.00 11.88
CA ARG A 388 -7.46 -24.31 12.87
C ARG A 388 -6.37 -25.17 12.23
N LYS A 389 -5.20 -25.24 12.87
CA LYS A 389 -4.05 -26.06 12.45
C LYS A 389 -4.36 -27.55 12.27
N ASP A 390 -5.30 -28.09 13.03
CA ASP A 390 -5.74 -29.48 12.89
C ASP A 390 -6.63 -29.72 11.66
N GLY A 391 -6.97 -28.66 10.92
CA GLY A 391 -7.79 -28.70 9.72
C GLY A 391 -9.29 -28.58 9.98
N HIS A 392 -9.75 -28.37 11.22
CA HIS A 392 -11.15 -28.06 11.50
C HIS A 392 -11.50 -26.64 11.08
N TYR A 393 -12.54 -26.48 10.27
CA TYR A 393 -13.00 -25.18 9.81
C TYR A 393 -13.63 -24.41 10.97
N ILE A 394 -13.12 -23.21 11.22
CA ILE A 394 -13.74 -22.23 12.09
C ILE A 394 -14.83 -21.50 11.30
N ILE A 395 -14.46 -21.00 10.13
CA ILE A 395 -15.35 -20.37 9.15
C ILE A 395 -15.14 -21.07 7.80
N PRO A 396 -16.18 -21.62 7.16
CA PRO A 396 -16.06 -22.17 5.82
C PRO A 396 -15.70 -21.07 4.80
N ALA A 397 -15.42 -21.43 3.55
CA ALA A 397 -15.10 -20.46 2.50
C ALA A 397 -16.31 -19.57 2.12
N ILE A 398 -16.61 -18.55 2.94
CA ILE A 398 -17.74 -17.63 2.77
C ILE A 398 -17.34 -16.16 2.85
N ILE A 399 -16.08 -15.88 3.21
CA ILE A 399 -15.55 -14.52 3.31
C ILE A 399 -15.23 -14.03 1.90
N ASN A 400 -15.78 -12.89 1.51
CA ASN A 400 -15.59 -12.31 0.18
C ASN A 400 -14.24 -11.60 0.06
N ARG A 401 -13.79 -10.93 1.12
CA ARG A 401 -12.51 -10.22 1.16
C ARG A 401 -12.00 -10.12 2.59
N ILE A 402 -10.70 -10.28 2.76
CA ILE A 402 -10.00 -10.01 4.03
C ILE A 402 -9.35 -8.65 3.89
N GLU A 403 -9.76 -7.69 4.73
CA GLU A 403 -9.23 -6.33 4.72
C GLU A 403 -7.91 -6.26 5.48
N ARG A 404 -7.88 -6.90 6.67
CA ARG A 404 -6.71 -6.91 7.53
C ARG A 404 -6.81 -8.01 8.59
N VAL A 405 -5.67 -8.62 8.89
CA VAL A 405 -5.47 -9.48 10.06
C VAL A 405 -4.65 -8.70 11.09
N TYR A 406 -5.20 -8.52 12.27
CA TYR A 406 -4.54 -7.89 13.41
C TYR A 406 -4.04 -9.00 14.36
N GLU A 407 -2.85 -9.54 14.07
CA GLU A 407 -2.31 -10.72 14.75
C GLU A 407 -2.17 -10.51 16.27
N GLU A 408 -1.56 -9.39 16.67
CA GLU A 408 -1.38 -9.01 18.09
C GLU A 408 -2.70 -8.87 18.85
N ASP A 409 -3.79 -8.55 18.14
CA ASP A 409 -5.13 -8.39 18.72
C ASP A 409 -5.98 -9.66 18.55
N SER A 410 -5.50 -10.67 17.82
CA SER A 410 -6.28 -11.85 17.42
C SER A 410 -7.63 -11.48 16.79
N LEU A 411 -7.62 -10.46 15.92
CA LEU A 411 -8.82 -9.88 15.31
C LEU A 411 -8.67 -9.84 13.77
N ILE A 412 -9.74 -10.12 13.04
CA ILE A 412 -9.80 -10.12 11.58
C ILE A 412 -10.88 -9.15 11.13
N ALA A 413 -10.52 -8.22 10.27
CA ALA A 413 -11.45 -7.37 9.53
C ALA A 413 -11.67 -7.96 8.13
N CYS A 414 -12.91 -8.26 7.79
CA CYS A 414 -13.28 -8.89 6.54
C CYS A 414 -14.67 -8.44 6.05
N SER A 415 -15.06 -8.90 4.87
CA SER A 415 -16.42 -8.76 4.36
C SER A 415 -17.05 -10.12 4.13
N ILE A 416 -18.29 -10.28 4.59
CA ILE A 416 -19.12 -11.46 4.38
C ILE A 416 -20.46 -11.00 3.80
N GLY A 417 -20.75 -11.42 2.58
CA GLY A 417 -21.82 -10.86 1.76
C GLY A 417 -21.60 -9.37 1.54
N GLN A 418 -22.58 -8.57 1.97
CA GLN A 418 -22.48 -7.10 1.91
C GLN A 418 -21.96 -6.49 3.23
N ARG A 419 -21.80 -7.27 4.30
CA ARG A 419 -21.46 -6.71 5.61
C ARG A 419 -19.95 -6.62 5.79
N GLU A 420 -19.49 -5.55 6.42
CA GLU A 420 -18.15 -5.54 7.02
C GLU A 420 -18.24 -6.20 8.39
N VAL A 421 -17.26 -7.04 8.70
CA VAL A 421 -17.25 -7.90 9.87
C VAL A 421 -15.89 -7.80 10.54
N TYR A 422 -15.93 -7.63 11.85
CA TYR A 422 -14.80 -7.85 12.74
C TYR A 422 -15.08 -9.11 13.56
N MET A 423 -14.16 -10.06 13.48
CA MET A 423 -14.25 -11.33 14.21
C MET A 423 -12.94 -11.67 14.88
N ASP A 424 -13.00 -12.36 16.01
CA ASP A 424 -11.80 -12.91 16.64
C ASP A 424 -11.36 -14.22 15.97
N PHE A 425 -10.18 -14.72 16.35
CA PHE A 425 -9.61 -15.95 15.79
C PHE A 425 -10.42 -17.22 16.14
N SER A 426 -11.41 -17.15 17.03
CA SER A 426 -12.36 -18.25 17.28
C SER A 426 -13.53 -18.24 16.29
N GLY A 427 -13.61 -17.26 15.40
CA GLY A 427 -14.72 -17.06 14.46
C GLY A 427 -15.89 -16.29 15.06
N LYS A 428 -15.80 -15.85 16.32
CA LYS A 428 -16.84 -15.06 16.96
C LYS A 428 -16.83 -13.66 16.34
N ILE A 429 -17.94 -13.29 15.72
CA ILE A 429 -18.18 -11.91 15.28
C ILE A 429 -18.28 -11.03 16.52
N VAL A 430 -17.35 -10.09 16.66
CA VAL A 430 -17.36 -9.09 17.74
C VAL A 430 -18.08 -7.82 17.31
N TRP A 431 -18.06 -7.51 16.00
CA TRP A 431 -18.81 -6.41 15.42
C TRP A 431 -19.10 -6.70 13.95
N GLN A 432 -20.23 -6.23 13.45
CA GLN A 432 -20.53 -6.20 12.02
C GLN A 432 -21.37 -4.96 11.70
N THR A 433 -21.29 -4.48 10.48
CA THR A 433 -22.18 -3.41 9.99
C THR A 433 -23.63 -3.80 10.20
N GLN A 434 -24.44 -2.87 10.70
CA GLN A 434 -25.88 -3.07 10.77
C GLN A 434 -26.47 -3.25 9.36
N ASP A 435 -27.55 -4.03 9.26
CA ASP A 435 -28.31 -4.13 8.01
C ASP A 435 -28.91 -2.78 7.68
N THR A 436 -28.18 -2.00 6.91
CA THR A 436 -28.60 -0.68 6.49
C THR A 436 -28.71 -0.68 4.98
N THR A 437 -29.94 -0.46 4.51
CA THR A 437 -30.23 -0.06 3.12
C THR A 437 -29.88 1.42 2.90
N SER A 438 -29.17 2.05 3.85
CA SER A 438 -28.91 3.49 3.84
C SER A 438 -27.99 3.84 2.68
N ILE A 439 -28.59 4.48 1.68
CA ILE A 439 -27.90 5.10 0.58
C ILE A 439 -27.38 6.46 1.05
N TYR A 440 -26.11 6.77 0.81
CA TYR A 440 -25.51 8.03 1.24
C TYR A 440 -24.77 8.75 0.14
N SER A 441 -24.70 10.08 0.23
CA SER A 441 -24.00 10.91 -0.76
C SER A 441 -22.48 10.85 -0.58
N VAL A 442 -21.75 11.11 -1.66
CA VAL A 442 -20.30 11.12 -1.66
C VAL A 442 -19.82 12.44 -1.10
N ASN A 443 -18.93 12.41 -0.11
CA ASN A 443 -18.40 13.62 0.49
C ASN A 443 -16.87 13.76 0.32
N THR A 444 -16.18 12.77 -0.26
CA THR A 444 -14.71 12.74 -0.43
C THR A 444 -14.32 12.93 -1.89
N ALA A 445 -13.14 13.48 -2.17
CA ALA A 445 -12.55 13.58 -3.52
C ALA A 445 -12.18 12.24 -4.18
N TYR A 446 -12.45 11.11 -3.52
CA TYR A 446 -12.00 9.78 -3.96
C TYR A 446 -12.95 9.15 -4.99
N LYS A 447 -12.40 8.84 -6.17
CA LYS A 447 -13.06 8.02 -7.20
C LYS A 447 -12.95 6.54 -6.84
N GLY A 448 -14.09 5.89 -6.59
CA GLY A 448 -14.12 4.45 -6.29
C GLY A 448 -13.93 3.58 -7.53
N HIS A 449 -13.50 2.33 -7.34
CA HIS A 449 -13.55 1.32 -8.40
C HIS A 449 -14.98 1.20 -8.97
N ASN A 450 -15.09 1.02 -10.30
CA ASN A 450 -16.33 1.00 -11.10
C ASN A 450 -17.10 2.33 -11.28
N TYR A 451 -16.50 3.48 -10.92
CA TYR A 451 -17.08 4.77 -11.32
C TYR A 451 -17.05 4.87 -12.85
N TYR A 452 -18.16 5.30 -13.47
CA TYR A 452 -18.28 5.51 -14.92
C TYR A 452 -18.01 4.27 -15.78
N ARG A 453 -18.34 3.09 -15.26
CA ARG A 453 -18.19 1.83 -15.99
C ARG A 453 -19.17 1.76 -17.17
N VAL A 454 -18.69 1.40 -18.35
CA VAL A 454 -19.49 1.10 -19.55
C VAL A 454 -19.10 -0.26 -20.09
N ASP A 455 -20.03 -1.02 -20.68
CA ASP A 455 -19.70 -2.31 -21.28
C ASP A 455 -19.96 -2.27 -22.80
N ALA A 456 -19.07 -2.90 -23.58
CA ALA A 456 -19.26 -3.10 -25.02
C ALA A 456 -20.17 -4.29 -25.28
N LEU A 457 -21.03 -4.21 -26.32
CA LEU A 457 -21.89 -5.33 -26.74
C LEU A 457 -21.07 -6.62 -26.89
N PRO A 458 -21.58 -7.77 -26.40
CA PRO A 458 -20.82 -9.02 -26.40
C PRO A 458 -20.43 -9.43 -27.82
N VAL A 459 -19.19 -9.92 -27.97
CA VAL A 459 -18.74 -10.57 -29.21
C VAL A 459 -19.47 -11.92 -29.34
N PRO A 460 -20.06 -12.26 -30.50
CA PRO A 460 -20.68 -13.56 -30.72
C PRO A 460 -19.71 -14.70 -30.34
N GLY A 461 -20.19 -15.66 -29.54
CA GLY A 461 -19.38 -16.78 -29.05
C GLY A 461 -18.69 -16.60 -27.70
N ARG A 462 -18.80 -15.42 -27.06
CA ARG A 462 -18.39 -15.22 -25.65
C ARG A 462 -19.60 -14.99 -24.74
N THR A 463 -19.81 -15.87 -23.77
CA THR A 463 -20.79 -15.70 -22.70
C THR A 463 -20.25 -14.70 -21.67
N MET A 464 -20.52 -13.41 -21.87
CA MET A 464 -20.43 -12.43 -20.78
C MET A 464 -21.83 -12.23 -20.19
N LYS A 465 -21.94 -12.18 -18.85
CA LYS A 465 -23.19 -11.81 -18.17
C LYS A 465 -23.62 -10.43 -18.68
N LYS A 466 -24.91 -10.26 -18.98
CA LYS A 466 -25.48 -8.97 -19.37
C LYS A 466 -25.29 -8.00 -18.20
N HIS A 467 -24.41 -7.02 -18.31
CA HIS A 467 -24.31 -5.91 -17.36
C HIS A 467 -25.32 -4.79 -17.69
N ASP A 468 -25.64 -3.94 -16.72
CA ASP A 468 -26.65 -2.89 -16.87
C ASP A 468 -26.22 -1.70 -17.77
N ASN A 469 -24.95 -1.65 -18.21
CA ASN A 469 -24.34 -0.48 -18.86
C ASN A 469 -23.99 -0.68 -20.36
N TYR A 470 -24.77 -1.48 -21.09
CA TYR A 470 -24.66 -1.58 -22.55
C TYR A 470 -25.21 -0.33 -23.26
N PRO A 471 -24.75 -0.06 -24.50
CA PRO A 471 -25.35 1.00 -25.30
C PRO A 471 -26.80 0.65 -25.66
N LEU A 472 -27.70 1.60 -25.45
CA LEU A 472 -29.12 1.56 -25.77
C LEU A 472 -29.40 2.35 -27.06
N THR A 473 -30.45 1.97 -27.79
CA THR A 473 -30.87 2.70 -29.00
C THR A 473 -31.69 3.93 -28.64
N ILE A 474 -31.40 5.06 -29.29
CA ILE A 474 -32.18 6.30 -29.16
C ILE A 474 -33.48 6.14 -29.95
N HIS A 475 -34.63 6.26 -29.26
CA HIS A 475 -35.93 6.23 -29.92
C HIS A 475 -36.21 7.57 -30.63
N PRO A 476 -36.83 7.63 -31.81
CA PRO A 476 -37.09 8.89 -32.53
C PRO A 476 -37.90 9.95 -31.75
N SER A 477 -38.69 9.52 -30.77
CA SER A 477 -39.44 10.42 -29.87
C SER A 477 -38.60 10.98 -28.72
N ASP A 478 -37.39 10.46 -28.50
CA ASP A 478 -36.51 10.92 -27.43
C ASP A 478 -35.83 12.23 -27.84
N LYS A 479 -36.28 13.33 -27.24
CA LYS A 479 -35.80 14.68 -27.54
C LYS A 479 -34.67 15.14 -26.61
N ARG A 480 -34.16 14.25 -25.74
CA ARG A 480 -33.08 14.61 -24.80
C ARG A 480 -31.78 14.96 -25.51
N PHE A 481 -31.45 14.23 -26.58
CA PHE A 481 -30.15 14.31 -27.23
C PHE A 481 -30.15 15.30 -28.41
N PRO A 482 -29.23 16.28 -28.44
CA PRO A 482 -29.13 17.18 -29.59
C PRO A 482 -28.71 16.41 -30.86
N ALA A 483 -29.20 16.85 -32.02
CA ALA A 483 -28.97 16.17 -33.29
C ALA A 483 -27.52 16.28 -33.78
N ASN A 484 -27.06 15.24 -34.49
CA ASN A 484 -25.77 15.16 -35.19
C ASN A 484 -24.54 15.51 -34.34
N LYS A 485 -24.48 15.05 -33.08
CA LYS A 485 -23.30 15.27 -32.22
C LYS A 485 -23.10 14.18 -31.18
N ILE A 486 -21.91 14.16 -30.59
CA ILE A 486 -21.68 13.47 -29.31
C ILE A 486 -22.11 14.43 -28.21
N SER A 487 -22.90 13.94 -27.27
CA SER A 487 -23.41 14.75 -26.16
C SER A 487 -23.37 13.99 -24.85
N ILE A 488 -23.22 14.75 -23.77
CA ILE A 488 -23.33 14.27 -22.40
C ILE A 488 -24.41 15.08 -21.69
N ILE A 489 -25.27 14.41 -20.92
CA ILE A 489 -26.39 15.04 -20.21
C ILE A 489 -26.42 14.51 -18.78
N ALA A 490 -26.43 15.42 -17.81
CA ALA A 490 -26.57 15.13 -16.40
C ALA A 490 -28.02 15.34 -15.97
N ASP A 491 -28.72 14.24 -15.68
CA ASP A 491 -30.09 14.24 -15.19
C ASP A 491 -30.10 14.03 -13.68
N THR A 492 -29.91 15.12 -12.94
CA THR A 492 -29.88 15.13 -11.47
C THR A 492 -31.24 14.84 -10.84
N THR A 493 -32.32 14.82 -11.63
CA THR A 493 -33.65 14.42 -11.16
C THR A 493 -33.82 12.90 -11.12
N SER A 494 -33.03 12.18 -11.92
CA SER A 494 -33.07 10.72 -11.98
C SER A 494 -32.19 10.11 -10.90
N LYS A 495 -32.81 9.55 -9.86
CA LYS A 495 -32.11 8.84 -8.79
C LYS A 495 -31.50 7.54 -9.30
N SER A 496 -30.24 7.31 -8.92
CA SER A 496 -29.48 6.09 -9.18
C SER A 496 -28.67 5.71 -7.94
N ILE A 497 -28.12 4.50 -7.92
CA ILE A 497 -27.28 4.00 -6.84
C ILE A 497 -25.94 3.58 -7.42
N ILE A 498 -24.86 4.05 -6.80
CA ILE A 498 -23.49 3.66 -7.16
C ILE A 498 -23.00 2.64 -6.15
N ASN A 499 -22.43 1.55 -6.66
CA ASN A 499 -21.84 0.47 -5.87
C ASN A 499 -22.78 -0.03 -4.75
N GLY A 500 -24.10 -0.03 -5.00
CA GLY A 500 -25.13 -0.50 -4.08
C GLY A 500 -25.40 0.36 -2.83
N ARG A 501 -24.64 1.44 -2.60
CA ARG A 501 -24.67 2.21 -1.33
C ARG A 501 -24.56 3.71 -1.45
N LYS A 502 -24.17 4.25 -2.60
CA LYS A 502 -23.94 5.68 -2.78
C LYS A 502 -25.04 6.32 -3.62
N ASN A 503 -25.50 7.51 -3.23
CA ASN A 503 -26.44 8.30 -4.03
C ASN A 503 -25.76 8.66 -5.35
N GLY A 504 -26.47 8.39 -6.44
CA GLY A 504 -26.07 8.79 -7.76
C GLY A 504 -27.22 9.42 -8.51
N PHE A 505 -26.88 10.07 -9.60
CA PHE A 505 -27.80 10.49 -10.63
C PHE A 505 -27.43 9.87 -11.97
N LYS A 506 -28.34 9.91 -12.94
CA LYS A 506 -28.05 9.35 -14.27
C LYS A 506 -27.34 10.37 -15.14
N VAL A 507 -26.30 9.91 -15.82
CA VAL A 507 -25.65 10.61 -16.92
C VAL A 507 -25.83 9.81 -18.19
N TYR A 508 -26.16 10.50 -19.27
CA TYR A 508 -26.32 9.92 -20.58
C TYR A 508 -25.20 10.39 -21.50
N ILE A 509 -24.56 9.46 -22.19
CA ILE A 509 -23.56 9.75 -23.23
C ILE A 509 -24.14 9.26 -24.55
N ALA A 510 -24.48 10.16 -25.45
CA ALA A 510 -25.20 9.84 -26.67
C ALA A 510 -24.40 10.17 -27.93
N ASN A 511 -24.52 9.31 -28.93
CA ASN A 511 -24.04 9.50 -30.28
C ASN A 511 -25.23 9.61 -31.24
N THR A 512 -25.59 10.85 -31.59
CA THR A 512 -26.61 11.13 -32.61
C THR A 512 -26.01 11.39 -34.00
N THR A 513 -24.70 11.15 -34.17
CA THR A 513 -24.02 11.25 -35.47
C THR A 513 -24.28 10.01 -36.32
N HIS A 514 -23.83 10.05 -37.58
CA HIS A 514 -23.91 8.92 -38.50
C HIS A 514 -22.69 7.97 -38.42
N ARG A 515 -21.70 8.25 -37.58
CA ARG A 515 -20.47 7.44 -37.45
C ARG A 515 -20.38 6.74 -36.11
N LYS A 516 -19.67 5.62 -36.08
CA LYS A 516 -19.25 4.98 -34.83
C LYS A 516 -18.17 5.84 -34.16
N VAL A 517 -18.23 5.99 -32.84
CA VAL A 517 -17.23 6.75 -32.08
C VAL A 517 -16.55 5.85 -31.04
N PRO A 518 -15.22 5.73 -31.08
CA PRO A 518 -14.47 4.97 -30.10
C PRO A 518 -14.21 5.78 -28.83
N PHE A 519 -14.22 5.10 -27.69
CA PHE A 519 -13.88 5.66 -26.39
C PHE A 519 -12.86 4.73 -25.73
N SER A 520 -11.73 5.30 -25.32
CA SER A 520 -10.70 4.53 -24.62
C SER A 520 -11.09 4.32 -23.15
N SER A 521 -11.05 3.06 -22.71
CA SER A 521 -11.38 2.67 -21.34
C SER A 521 -10.24 1.85 -20.73
N MET A 522 -10.15 1.90 -19.40
CA MET A 522 -9.32 1.01 -18.60
C MET A 522 -10.24 0.30 -17.61
N ASP A 523 -10.25 -1.04 -17.62
CA ASP A 523 -11.19 -1.83 -16.81
C ASP A 523 -12.67 -1.39 -17.00
N ASN A 524 -13.09 -1.17 -18.25
CA ASN A 524 -14.41 -0.63 -18.62
C ASN A 524 -14.75 0.76 -18.05
N THR A 525 -13.79 1.48 -17.47
CA THR A 525 -14.03 2.80 -16.87
C THR A 525 -13.79 3.91 -17.90
N MET A 526 -14.79 4.78 -18.09
CA MET A 526 -14.71 5.98 -18.92
C MET A 526 -13.80 7.05 -18.28
N ARG A 527 -13.10 7.80 -19.14
CA ARG A 527 -12.37 9.00 -18.76
C ARG A 527 -13.34 10.16 -18.53
N MET A 528 -13.85 10.21 -17.32
CA MET A 528 -14.81 11.19 -16.86
C MET A 528 -14.48 11.63 -15.44
N HIS A 529 -14.86 12.86 -15.14
CA HIS A 529 -14.78 13.46 -13.82
C HIS A 529 -15.87 14.52 -13.62
N ILE A 530 -16.12 14.87 -12.37
CA ILE A 530 -16.96 16.02 -12.00
C ILE A 530 -16.05 17.24 -11.79
N GLU A 531 -16.45 18.36 -12.39
CA GLU A 531 -15.85 19.66 -12.16
C GLU A 531 -16.80 20.55 -11.38
N VAL A 532 -16.22 21.44 -10.58
CA VAL A 532 -16.94 22.45 -9.78
C VAL A 532 -16.48 23.84 -10.16
N LEU A 533 -17.40 24.79 -10.11
CA LEU A 533 -17.10 26.21 -10.29
C LEU A 533 -16.58 26.80 -8.98
N THR A 534 -15.30 27.15 -8.94
CA THR A 534 -14.67 27.77 -7.77
C THR A 534 -15.12 29.22 -7.57
N PRO A 535 -14.91 29.80 -6.37
CA PRO A 535 -15.23 31.22 -6.11
C PRO A 535 -14.54 32.22 -7.04
N ASP A 536 -13.41 31.87 -7.65
CA ASP A 536 -12.71 32.66 -8.67
C ASP A 536 -13.22 32.40 -10.11
N ASN A 537 -14.40 31.80 -10.26
CA ASN A 537 -15.06 31.48 -11.53
C ASN A 537 -14.24 30.56 -12.46
N LYS A 538 -13.49 29.60 -11.89
CA LYS A 538 -12.78 28.57 -12.65
C LYS A 538 -13.38 27.20 -12.43
N TRP A 539 -13.31 26.34 -13.45
CA TRP A 539 -13.74 24.96 -13.33
C TRP A 539 -12.58 24.09 -12.87
N ASN A 540 -12.75 23.44 -11.71
CA ASN A 540 -11.74 22.56 -11.14
C ASN A 540 -12.27 21.12 -11.03
N ASN A 541 -11.47 20.15 -11.45
CA ASN A 541 -11.72 18.73 -11.19
C ASN A 541 -11.60 18.45 -9.68
N ILE A 542 -12.61 17.80 -9.11
CA ILE A 542 -12.66 17.44 -7.67
C ILE A 542 -12.42 15.95 -7.40
N GLU A 543 -12.21 15.16 -8.44
CA GLU A 543 -12.03 13.73 -8.36
C GLU A 543 -10.57 13.38 -8.60
N LEU A 544 -9.98 12.65 -7.65
CA LEU A 544 -8.65 12.10 -7.82
C LEU A 544 -8.66 11.13 -9.00
N SER A 545 -7.84 11.41 -10.02
CA SER A 545 -7.72 10.54 -11.18
C SER A 545 -7.15 9.19 -10.77
N MET A 546 -7.56 8.12 -11.48
CA MET A 546 -7.00 6.78 -11.29
C MET A 546 -5.61 6.63 -11.95
N ASP A 547 -4.93 7.75 -12.25
CA ASP A 547 -3.62 7.79 -12.91
C ASP A 547 -2.55 7.32 -11.93
N GLY A 548 -2.52 6.01 -11.68
CA GLY A 548 -1.64 5.39 -10.69
C GLY A 548 -1.93 3.91 -10.46
N ILE A 549 -3.08 3.39 -10.88
CA ILE A 549 -3.30 1.94 -10.92
C ILE A 549 -2.81 1.44 -12.29
N SER A 550 -1.49 1.22 -12.39
CA SER A 550 -0.89 0.53 -13.51
C SER A 550 -1.23 -0.97 -13.46
N CYS A 551 -2.49 -1.32 -13.73
CA CYS A 551 -2.81 -2.68 -14.16
C CYS A 551 -2.56 -2.72 -15.68
N GLY A 552 -1.34 -3.08 -16.08
CA GLY A 552 -0.84 -2.99 -17.45
C GLY A 552 -1.58 -3.82 -18.53
N ASN A 553 -2.70 -4.48 -18.22
CA ASN A 553 -3.28 -5.51 -19.08
C ASN A 553 -4.78 -5.32 -19.44
N SER A 554 -5.45 -4.23 -19.03
CA SER A 554 -6.92 -4.09 -19.20
C SER A 554 -7.40 -2.86 -20.00
N ALA A 555 -6.53 -2.23 -20.79
CA ALA A 555 -6.94 -1.11 -21.64
C ALA A 555 -7.59 -1.58 -22.95
N TYR A 556 -8.86 -1.24 -23.17
CA TYR A 556 -9.57 -1.53 -24.42
C TYR A 556 -10.56 -0.43 -24.78
N ASP A 557 -10.93 -0.42 -26.06
CA ASP A 557 -11.75 0.62 -26.63
C ASP A 557 -13.20 0.12 -26.75
N VAL A 558 -14.14 0.91 -26.26
CA VAL A 558 -15.58 0.67 -26.40
C VAL A 558 -16.12 1.58 -27.49
N ILE A 559 -17.08 1.08 -28.27
CA ILE A 559 -17.61 1.80 -29.44
C ILE A 559 -19.08 2.15 -29.18
N LEU A 560 -19.41 3.44 -29.33
CA LEU A 560 -20.79 3.91 -29.35
C LEU A 560 -21.23 4.09 -30.81
N GLY A 561 -22.21 3.31 -31.25
CA GLY A 561 -22.74 3.36 -32.61
C GLY A 561 -23.65 4.57 -32.88
N PRO A 562 -24.00 4.81 -34.15
CA PRO A 562 -24.98 5.82 -34.54
C PRO A 562 -26.33 5.59 -33.84
N GLN A 563 -26.95 6.68 -33.38
CA GLN A 563 -28.24 6.66 -32.68
C GLN A 563 -28.24 5.74 -31.44
N GLN A 564 -27.11 5.69 -30.73
CA GLN A 564 -26.98 4.96 -29.48
C GLN A 564 -26.57 5.87 -28.33
N TYR A 565 -26.89 5.46 -27.11
CA TYR A 565 -26.45 6.13 -25.89
C TYR A 565 -26.09 5.14 -24.78
N TRP A 566 -25.13 5.50 -23.94
CA TRP A 566 -24.94 4.86 -22.63
C TRP A 566 -25.71 5.63 -21.56
N GLN A 567 -26.18 4.89 -20.56
CA GLN A 567 -26.73 5.43 -19.32
C GLN A 567 -25.86 4.94 -18.18
N ILE A 568 -25.25 5.86 -17.43
CA ILE A 568 -24.35 5.53 -16.31
C ILE A 568 -24.75 6.28 -15.05
N ALA A 569 -24.41 5.73 -13.89
CA ALA A 569 -24.60 6.39 -12.60
C ALA A 569 -23.38 7.30 -12.29
N CYS A 570 -23.63 8.56 -11.92
CA CYS A 570 -22.64 9.53 -11.49
C CYS A 570 -22.91 9.97 -10.04
N PRO A 571 -21.86 10.15 -9.20
CA PRO A 571 -22.02 10.35 -7.77
C PRO A 571 -22.67 11.70 -7.46
N VAL A 572 -23.58 11.70 -6.48
CA VAL A 572 -24.05 12.94 -5.86
C VAL A 572 -23.02 13.37 -4.82
N TYR A 573 -22.43 14.54 -5.02
CA TYR A 573 -21.53 15.15 -4.05
C TYR A 573 -22.27 16.05 -3.06
N GLU A 574 -21.95 15.88 -1.78
CA GLU A 574 -22.46 16.72 -0.69
C GLU A 574 -21.33 17.29 0.17
N GLY A 575 -21.49 18.55 0.57
CA GLY A 575 -20.57 19.22 1.47
C GLY A 575 -21.05 20.59 1.93
N SER A 576 -20.18 21.30 2.65
CA SER A 576 -20.49 22.60 3.25
C SER A 576 -20.53 23.78 2.26
N ILE A 577 -19.90 23.64 1.09
CA ILE A 577 -19.79 24.69 0.07
C ILE A 577 -20.73 24.35 -1.08
N LYS A 578 -21.78 25.16 -1.27
CA LYS A 578 -22.64 25.06 -2.46
C LYS A 578 -21.91 25.60 -3.68
N THR A 579 -22.06 24.93 -4.81
CA THR A 579 -21.40 25.28 -6.06
C THR A 579 -22.16 24.74 -7.26
N ARG A 580 -21.93 25.36 -8.43
CA ARG A 580 -22.28 24.76 -9.71
C ARG A 580 -21.30 23.66 -10.07
N MET A 581 -21.80 22.65 -10.75
CA MET A 581 -21.10 21.44 -11.14
C MET A 581 -21.37 21.10 -12.61
N ARG A 582 -20.47 20.34 -13.22
CA ARG A 582 -20.66 19.72 -14.54
C ARG A 582 -19.87 18.42 -14.63
N VAL A 583 -20.27 17.53 -15.52
CA VAL A 583 -19.52 16.31 -15.82
C VAL A 583 -18.69 16.53 -17.08
N ALA A 584 -17.40 16.27 -17.00
CA ALA A 584 -16.49 16.28 -18.12
C ALA A 584 -16.30 14.85 -18.66
N LEU A 585 -16.30 14.71 -19.99
CA LEU A 585 -16.00 13.48 -20.70
C LEU A 585 -14.86 13.73 -21.68
N GLU A 586 -13.76 13.00 -21.48
CA GLU A 586 -12.57 13.04 -22.32
C GLU A 586 -12.57 11.84 -23.27
N PHE A 587 -12.41 12.09 -24.57
CA PHE A 587 -12.36 11.03 -25.56
C PHE A 587 -11.61 11.43 -26.84
N TYR A 588 -11.36 10.43 -27.68
CA TYR A 588 -10.64 10.57 -28.94
C TYR A 588 -11.58 10.31 -30.12
N PRO A 589 -12.12 11.35 -30.77
CA PRO A 589 -13.25 11.19 -31.70
C PRO A 589 -12.89 10.42 -32.99
N ASN A 590 -11.61 10.38 -33.37
CA ASN A 590 -11.16 9.80 -34.64
C ASN A 590 -10.45 8.46 -34.45
N ARG A 591 -9.65 8.30 -33.40
CA ARG A 591 -8.90 7.08 -33.12
C ARG A 591 -8.63 6.95 -31.62
N PRO A 592 -8.87 5.78 -31.01
CA PRO A 592 -8.57 5.60 -29.60
C PRO A 592 -7.07 5.81 -29.31
N ARG A 593 -6.79 6.42 -28.15
CA ARG A 593 -5.42 6.74 -27.67
C ARG A 593 -4.61 7.67 -28.59
N ASP A 594 -5.28 8.46 -29.44
CA ASP A 594 -4.63 9.56 -30.16
C ASP A 594 -4.52 10.79 -29.25
N TYR A 595 -3.53 10.76 -28.34
CA TYR A 595 -3.31 11.81 -27.34
C TYR A 595 -3.10 13.22 -27.91
N ARG A 596 -2.86 13.36 -29.22
CA ARG A 596 -2.70 14.65 -29.88
C ARG A 596 -4.03 15.33 -30.22
N ASN A 597 -5.13 14.57 -30.21
CA ASN A 597 -6.47 15.03 -30.60
C ASN A 597 -7.52 14.69 -29.52
N GLU A 598 -7.17 14.88 -28.25
CA GLU A 598 -8.12 14.73 -27.15
C GLU A 598 -9.23 15.78 -27.25
N THR A 599 -10.47 15.33 -27.07
CA THR A 599 -11.65 16.20 -27.02
C THR A 599 -12.32 16.06 -25.67
N VAL A 600 -12.64 17.19 -25.05
CA VAL A 600 -13.42 17.25 -23.82
C VAL A 600 -14.80 17.83 -24.14
N ILE A 601 -15.86 17.14 -23.74
CA ILE A 601 -17.23 17.66 -23.78
C ILE A 601 -17.83 17.68 -22.38
N TYR A 602 -18.72 18.64 -22.14
CA TYR A 602 -19.31 18.89 -20.83
C TYR A 602 -20.82 18.67 -20.85
N SER A 603 -21.35 18.21 -19.71
CA SER A 603 -22.79 18.13 -19.48
C SER A 603 -23.41 19.51 -19.36
N ASN A 604 -24.75 19.55 -19.28
CA ASN A 604 -25.42 20.68 -18.64
C ASN A 604 -24.87 20.89 -17.21
N GLU A 605 -24.91 22.13 -16.77
CA GLU A 605 -24.53 22.50 -15.41
C GLU A 605 -25.66 22.16 -14.44
N PHE A 606 -25.30 21.86 -13.20
CA PHE A 606 -26.25 21.55 -12.14
C PHE A 606 -25.71 22.03 -10.78
N GLU A 607 -26.63 22.25 -9.84
CA GLU A 607 -26.27 22.62 -8.47
C GLU A 607 -25.78 21.38 -7.68
N GLY A 608 -24.80 21.59 -6.82
CA GLY A 608 -24.30 20.58 -5.89
C GLY A 608 -23.56 21.21 -4.72
N SER A 609 -22.88 20.38 -3.95
CA SER A 609 -22.02 20.88 -2.87
C SER A 609 -20.77 20.03 -2.67
N ILE A 610 -19.71 20.67 -2.21
CA ILE A 610 -18.42 20.06 -1.91
C ILE A 610 -17.93 20.52 -0.56
N ASN A 611 -16.83 19.93 -0.12
CA ASN A 611 -16.10 20.36 1.05
C ASN A 611 -14.75 20.96 0.64
N PRO A 612 -14.12 21.80 1.49
CA PRO A 612 -12.82 22.41 1.21
C PRO A 612 -11.75 21.43 0.72
N GLY A 613 -11.69 20.24 1.33
CA GLY A 613 -10.74 19.17 0.95
C GLY A 613 -10.80 18.68 -0.49
N GLN A 614 -11.87 18.98 -1.23
CA GLN A 614 -12.05 18.57 -2.62
C GLN A 614 -11.49 19.60 -3.62
N LEU A 615 -11.08 20.79 -3.16
CA LEU A 615 -10.46 21.84 -3.97
C LEU A 615 -8.93 21.77 -3.98
N VAL A 616 -8.33 20.78 -3.30
CA VAL A 616 -6.88 20.65 -3.20
C VAL A 616 -6.31 20.16 -4.52
N GLU A 617 -5.43 20.96 -5.13
CA GLU A 617 -4.67 20.52 -6.30
C GLU A 617 -3.82 19.28 -5.98
N PRO A 618 -3.65 18.35 -6.95
CA PRO A 618 -2.69 17.27 -6.81
C PRO A 618 -1.32 17.83 -6.43
N LEU A 619 -0.64 17.18 -5.49
CA LEU A 619 0.66 17.61 -4.96
C LEU A 619 1.66 17.95 -6.08
N SER A 620 1.61 17.23 -7.21
CA SER A 620 2.46 17.44 -8.39
C SER A 620 2.23 18.76 -9.14
N ALA A 621 1.08 19.43 -8.96
CA ALA A 621 0.78 20.74 -9.54
C ALA A 621 1.31 21.87 -8.63
N PHE A 622 1.01 21.81 -7.32
CA PHE A 622 1.52 22.78 -6.32
C PHE A 622 3.05 22.90 -6.35
N LEU A 623 3.75 21.76 -6.38
CA LEU A 623 5.20 21.70 -6.32
C LEU A 623 5.91 22.37 -7.52
N ARG A 624 5.22 22.57 -8.64
CA ARG A 624 5.79 23.23 -9.84
C ARG A 624 5.72 24.75 -9.79
N ASN A 625 4.80 25.33 -9.02
CA ASN A 625 4.47 26.75 -9.10
C ASN A 625 4.97 27.59 -7.91
N GLU A 626 5.21 26.98 -6.74
CA GLU A 626 5.39 27.73 -5.48
C GLU A 626 6.73 27.48 -4.75
N ILE A 627 7.59 26.60 -5.27
CA ILE A 627 8.88 26.31 -4.62
C ILE A 627 9.98 27.20 -5.22
N PRO A 628 10.78 27.92 -4.40
CA PRO A 628 11.85 28.78 -4.90
C PRO A 628 12.92 28.02 -5.70
N GLU A 629 13.54 28.67 -6.71
CA GLU A 629 14.60 28.09 -7.56
C GLU A 629 15.79 27.51 -6.77
N GLU A 630 16.04 27.96 -5.54
CA GLU A 630 17.10 27.45 -4.64
C GLU A 630 16.87 26.01 -4.15
N PHE A 631 15.64 25.49 -4.26
CA PHE A 631 15.32 24.07 -4.04
C PHE A 631 15.50 23.24 -5.32
N PHE A 632 15.74 23.93 -6.44
CA PHE A 632 16.09 23.36 -7.73
C PHE A 632 17.58 23.52 -8.02
N THR A 633 18.30 24.46 -7.41
CA THR A 633 19.73 24.65 -7.69
C THR A 633 20.59 23.74 -6.80
N PRO A 634 21.57 23.03 -7.36
CA PRO A 634 22.68 22.52 -6.56
C PRO A 634 23.35 23.71 -5.87
N VAL A 635 23.74 23.56 -4.60
CA VAL A 635 24.70 24.49 -4.01
C VAL A 635 25.94 24.43 -4.90
N LYS A 636 26.33 25.59 -5.46
CA LYS A 636 27.41 25.73 -6.44
C LYS A 636 28.73 25.17 -5.93
#